data_AF-A0A8X8Y6K1-F1
#
_entry.id   AF-A0A8X8Y6K1-F1
#
_cell.length_a   1.000
_cell.length_b   1.000
_cell.length_c   1.000
_cell.angle_alpha   90.00
_cell.angle_beta   90.00
_cell.angle_gamma   90.00
#
_symmetry.space_group_name_H-M   'P 1'
#
loop_
_entity.id
_entity.type
_entity.pdbx_description
1 polymer ?
#
loop_
_entity_poly.entity_id
_entity_poly.type
_entity_poly.pdbx_seq_one_letter_code
_entity_poly.pdbx_strand_id
1 'polypeptide(L)'
;MCLICGSVGCGRYREGHAIGHWKETEHCYSLELETQRVWDYAGDNYVHRLIQSKTDGKLVELNHHCVRHYDGLSESTGHNDSLGDEVEYIKNEYNELLTSQLESQKKYFESLLQEAEEDTERESSLAIEKALNENPKLLKLQKKLDKGIEQKRFLDEINDNLLRNQSIWESKIEDTEEREKKLLLVKDKRIEELEKQLQSMMAYLETQNSEQHSATSDEPTDSNSEVVVAEKSCESGGRGTKKAKSRRKKK
;
A
#
# COMPACT_ATOMS: atom_id res chain seq x y z
N MET A 1 -34.04 5.87 48.40
CA MET A 1 -34.91 4.71 48.68
C MET A 1 -35.20 3.98 47.37
N CYS A 2 -34.99 2.68 47.28
CA CYS A 2 -35.35 1.90 46.09
C CYS A 2 -36.87 1.85 45.91
N LEU A 3 -37.36 2.10 44.69
CA LEU A 3 -38.80 2.10 44.39
C LEU A 3 -39.38 0.69 44.18
N ILE A 4 -38.53 -0.33 44.04
CA ILE A 4 -38.98 -1.70 43.75
C ILE A 4 -39.11 -2.50 45.06
N CYS A 5 -38.09 -2.45 45.92
CA CYS A 5 -38.06 -3.24 47.16
C CYS A 5 -38.01 -2.40 48.45
N GLY A 6 -38.03 -1.07 48.36
CA GLY A 6 -38.06 -0.18 49.52
C GLY A 6 -36.76 -0.07 50.31
N SER A 7 -35.64 -0.63 49.85
CA SER A 7 -34.35 -0.51 50.53
C SER A 7 -33.89 0.96 50.62
N VAL A 8 -33.32 1.35 51.76
CA VAL A 8 -32.82 2.71 51.98
C VAL A 8 -31.29 2.67 52.03
N GLY A 9 -30.66 3.40 51.11
CA GLY A 9 -29.22 3.53 51.02
C GLY A 9 -28.80 4.99 50.91
N CYS A 10 -27.58 5.30 51.32
CA CYS A 10 -26.98 6.62 51.14
C CYS A 10 -26.58 6.84 49.67
N GLY A 11 -26.59 8.11 49.25
CA GLY A 11 -26.26 8.52 47.88
C GLY A 11 -24.78 8.39 47.54
N ARG A 12 -24.45 8.70 46.28
CA ARG A 12 -23.09 8.58 45.69
C ARG A 12 -22.01 9.37 46.44
N TYR A 13 -22.38 10.46 47.09
CA TYR A 13 -21.44 11.35 47.81
C TYR A 13 -21.14 10.92 49.26
N ARG A 14 -21.63 9.74 49.68
CA ARG A 14 -21.27 9.11 50.95
C ARG A 14 -20.67 7.73 50.68
N GLU A 15 -21.19 6.68 51.30
CA GLU A 15 -20.72 5.29 51.13
C GLU A 15 -21.34 4.60 49.90
N GLY A 16 -22.31 5.23 49.23
CA GLY A 16 -22.87 4.69 47.99
C GLY A 16 -23.71 3.42 48.15
N HIS A 17 -24.35 3.20 49.31
CA HIS A 17 -25.19 2.01 49.51
C HIS A 17 -26.34 1.88 48.50
N ALA A 18 -26.87 2.99 48.00
CA ALA A 18 -27.92 2.96 46.98
C ALA A 18 -27.42 2.42 45.62
N ILE A 19 -26.15 2.68 45.26
CA ILE A 19 -25.57 2.14 44.02
C ILE A 19 -25.12 0.69 44.19
N GLY A 20 -24.68 0.29 45.39
CA GLY A 20 -24.40 -1.11 45.71
C GLY A 20 -25.66 -1.97 45.60
N HIS A 21 -26.76 -1.50 46.18
CA HIS A 21 -28.08 -2.14 46.09
C HIS A 21 -28.50 -2.38 44.63
N TRP A 22 -28.32 -1.39 43.75
CA TRP A 22 -28.62 -1.57 42.32
C TRP A 22 -27.75 -2.65 41.68
N LYS A 23 -26.44 -2.69 41.95
CA LYS A 23 -25.53 -3.70 41.39
C LYS A 23 -25.85 -5.12 41.85
N GLU A 24 -26.38 -5.29 43.06
CA GLU A 24 -26.70 -6.60 43.64
C GLU A 24 -28.08 -7.11 43.24
N THR A 25 -29.06 -6.21 43.10
CA THR A 25 -30.48 -6.57 42.94
C THR A 25 -31.07 -6.19 41.58
N GLU A 26 -30.31 -5.48 40.75
CA GLU A 26 -30.74 -4.93 39.46
C GLU A 26 -31.98 -4.01 39.55
N HIS A 27 -32.23 -3.44 40.74
CA HIS A 27 -33.29 -2.47 40.92
C HIS A 27 -32.88 -1.08 40.42
N CYS A 28 -33.29 -0.72 39.21
CA CYS A 28 -32.80 0.48 38.52
C CYS A 28 -33.30 1.81 39.07
N TYR A 29 -34.38 1.84 39.85
CA TYR A 29 -35.01 3.10 40.27
C TYR A 29 -34.89 3.37 41.77
N SER A 30 -34.45 4.57 42.11
CA SER A 30 -34.43 5.06 43.50
C SER A 30 -34.95 6.49 43.63
N LEU A 31 -35.69 6.75 44.70
CA LEU A 31 -36.21 8.04 45.10
C LEU A 31 -35.24 8.75 46.06
N GLU A 32 -34.84 9.96 45.72
CA GLU A 32 -34.15 10.90 46.61
C GLU A 32 -35.18 11.50 47.60
N LEU A 33 -35.00 11.26 48.89
CA LEU A 33 -36.00 11.65 49.91
C LEU A 33 -36.10 13.16 50.11
N GLU A 34 -35.02 13.91 49.86
CA GLU A 34 -34.96 15.36 50.05
C GLU A 34 -35.68 16.13 48.93
N THR A 35 -35.44 15.72 47.68
CA THR A 35 -35.94 16.44 46.50
C THR A 35 -37.13 15.76 45.83
N GLN A 36 -37.49 14.57 46.29
CA GLN A 36 -38.51 13.70 45.69
C GLN A 36 -38.26 13.37 44.20
N ARG A 37 -37.00 13.50 43.74
CA ARG A 37 -36.58 13.12 42.39
C ARG A 37 -36.29 11.64 42.31
N VAL A 38 -36.59 11.04 41.17
CA VAL A 38 -36.30 9.63 40.89
C VAL A 38 -35.03 9.56 40.05
N TRP A 39 -34.07 8.77 40.48
CA TRP A 39 -32.84 8.46 39.77
C TRP A 39 -32.97 7.12 39.06
N ASP A 40 -32.59 7.07 37.78
CA ASP A 40 -32.44 5.86 36.97
C ASP A 40 -30.96 5.48 36.90
N TYR A 41 -30.60 4.34 37.49
CA TYR A 41 -29.24 3.82 37.46
C TYR A 41 -28.83 3.21 36.12
N ALA A 42 -29.79 2.74 35.30
CA ALA A 42 -29.50 2.22 33.97
C ALA A 42 -29.28 3.33 32.95
N GLY A 43 -30.05 4.43 33.07
CA GLY A 43 -29.96 5.62 32.22
C GLY A 43 -28.96 6.69 32.67
N ASP A 44 -28.38 6.54 33.87
CA ASP A 44 -27.48 7.51 34.54
C ASP A 44 -28.04 8.96 34.55
N ASN A 45 -29.35 9.09 34.80
CA ASN A 45 -30.05 10.36 34.77
C ASN A 45 -31.21 10.44 35.77
N TYR A 46 -31.67 11.66 36.05
CA TYR A 46 -32.93 11.87 36.79
C TYR A 46 -34.12 11.69 35.86
N VAL A 47 -35.10 10.91 36.29
CA VAL A 47 -36.36 10.72 35.58
C VAL A 47 -37.25 11.94 35.79
N HIS A 48 -37.63 12.60 34.70
CA HIS A 48 -38.63 13.66 34.72
C HIS A 48 -40.03 13.05 34.85
N ARG A 49 -40.79 13.48 35.86
CA ARG A 49 -42.15 12.98 36.10
C ARG A 49 -43.12 13.58 35.08
N LEU A 50 -43.54 12.80 34.10
CA LEU A 50 -44.77 13.06 33.35
C LEU A 50 -45.94 12.56 34.20
N ILE A 51 -46.77 13.45 34.76
CA ILE A 51 -47.99 13.03 35.46
C ILE A 51 -49.10 12.88 34.42
N GLN A 52 -49.65 11.67 34.28
CA GLN A 52 -50.95 11.49 33.65
C GLN A 52 -52.04 11.87 34.66
N SER A 53 -52.85 12.88 34.33
CA SER A 53 -54.09 13.12 35.03
C SER A 53 -55.00 11.89 34.91
N LYS A 54 -55.47 11.35 36.04
CA LYS A 54 -56.38 10.19 36.07
C LYS A 54 -57.73 10.45 35.37
N THR A 55 -58.05 11.69 35.00
CA THR A 55 -59.32 12.05 34.36
C THR A 55 -59.22 12.37 32.88
N ASP A 56 -58.03 12.55 32.30
CA ASP A 56 -57.91 13.02 30.90
C ASP A 56 -56.71 12.48 30.10
N GLY A 57 -55.87 11.61 30.68
CA GLY A 57 -54.79 10.90 29.95
C GLY A 57 -53.70 11.78 29.32
N LYS A 58 -53.80 13.12 29.40
CA LYS A 58 -52.83 14.07 28.86
C LYS A 58 -51.59 14.13 29.75
N LEU A 59 -50.43 13.94 29.13
CA LEU A 59 -49.13 14.04 29.77
C LEU A 59 -48.85 15.51 30.07
N VAL A 60 -48.71 15.87 31.35
CA VAL A 60 -48.31 17.21 31.77
C VAL A 60 -46.98 17.13 32.50
N GLU A 61 -46.01 17.88 31.99
CA GLU A 61 -44.69 18.06 32.58
C GLU A 61 -44.80 19.10 33.70
N LEU A 62 -44.55 18.67 34.95
CA LEU A 62 -44.54 19.56 36.12
C LEU A 62 -43.23 20.35 36.13
N ASN A 63 -43.18 21.40 35.33
CA ASN A 63 -42.18 22.46 35.48
C ASN A 63 -42.33 23.05 36.87
N HIS A 64 -41.40 22.72 37.77
CA HIS A 64 -41.21 23.43 39.03
C HIS A 64 -40.56 24.78 38.72
N HIS A 65 -41.31 25.67 38.07
CA HIS A 65 -40.92 27.07 37.96
C HIS A 65 -41.09 27.72 39.32
N CYS A 66 -39.97 28.18 39.85
CA CYS A 66 -39.85 29.06 40.99
C CYS A 66 -40.87 30.19 40.87
N VAL A 67 -41.78 30.30 41.84
CA VAL A 67 -42.71 31.42 41.96
C VAL A 67 -41.90 32.69 42.23
N ARG A 68 -41.54 33.44 41.18
CA ARG A 68 -41.22 34.86 41.32
C ARG A 68 -42.52 35.63 41.19
N HIS A 69 -43.13 35.91 42.33
CA HIS A 69 -44.14 36.95 42.47
C HIS A 69 -43.47 38.30 42.20
N TYR A 70 -43.78 38.94 41.09
CA TYR A 70 -43.70 40.40 40.99
C TYR A 70 -45.08 40.91 40.58
N ASP A 71 -45.65 41.69 41.48
CA ASP A 71 -46.95 42.33 41.37
C ASP A 71 -46.91 43.40 40.27
N GLY A 72 -47.95 43.43 39.44
CA GLY A 72 -48.04 44.30 38.28
C GLY A 72 -48.61 45.68 38.62
N LEU A 73 -48.06 46.73 37.99
CA LEU A 73 -48.76 48.01 37.88
C LEU A 73 -48.36 48.78 36.61
N SER A 74 -49.41 49.24 35.92
CA SER A 74 -49.51 50.44 35.07
C SER A 74 -49.54 50.25 33.54
N GLU A 75 -50.77 50.42 33.04
CA GLU A 75 -51.17 50.76 31.69
C GLU A 75 -50.87 52.25 31.41
N SER A 76 -50.10 52.55 30.35
CA SER A 76 -50.11 53.87 29.71
C SER A 76 -49.57 53.82 28.28
N THR A 77 -50.44 54.23 27.37
CA THR A 77 -50.29 54.49 25.94
C THR A 77 -49.06 55.37 25.59
N GLY A 78 -48.27 54.96 24.60
CA GLY A 78 -47.62 55.90 23.66
C GLY A 78 -46.11 56.20 23.77
N HIS A 79 -45.29 55.36 24.40
CA HIS A 79 -43.81 55.60 24.43
C HIS A 79 -42.92 54.35 24.38
N ASN A 80 -43.44 53.23 23.87
CA ASN A 80 -42.72 51.94 23.90
C ASN A 80 -41.47 51.86 23.00
N ASP A 81 -41.26 52.81 22.09
CA ASP A 81 -40.12 52.79 21.15
C ASP A 81 -38.80 53.10 21.88
N SER A 82 -38.79 54.11 22.76
CA SER A 82 -37.56 54.54 23.46
C SER A 82 -37.09 53.57 24.56
N LEU A 83 -38.00 52.85 25.22
CA LEU A 83 -37.64 51.80 26.19
C LEU A 83 -37.22 50.50 25.48
N GLY A 84 -37.79 50.22 24.31
CA GLY A 84 -37.35 49.12 23.45
C GLY A 84 -35.92 49.34 22.95
N ASP A 85 -35.61 50.55 22.49
CA ASP A 85 -34.28 50.92 21.99
C ASP A 85 -33.20 50.82 23.08
N GLU A 86 -33.49 51.26 24.31
CA GLU A 86 -32.54 51.14 25.44
C GLU A 86 -32.33 49.68 25.85
N VAL A 87 -33.40 48.87 25.85
CA VAL A 87 -33.31 47.43 26.15
C VAL A 87 -32.55 46.69 25.06
N GLU A 88 -32.76 47.02 23.79
CA GLU A 88 -32.00 46.47 22.67
C GLU A 88 -30.53 46.94 22.70
N TYR A 89 -30.25 48.19 23.12
CA TYR A 89 -28.89 48.68 23.32
C TYR A 89 -28.16 47.89 24.43
N ILE A 90 -28.78 47.74 25.61
CA ILE A 90 -28.21 46.95 26.72
C ILE A 90 -28.02 45.49 26.31
N LYS A 91 -28.96 44.92 25.55
CA LYS A 91 -28.86 43.56 25.02
C LYS A 91 -27.70 43.42 24.04
N ASN A 92 -27.47 44.41 23.18
CA ASN A 92 -26.33 44.42 22.26
C ASN A 92 -25.00 44.53 23.02
N GLU A 93 -24.89 45.45 23.98
CA GLU A 93 -23.70 45.57 24.86
C GLU A 93 -23.45 44.27 25.65
N TYR A 94 -24.51 43.64 26.18
CA TYR A 94 -24.40 42.35 26.85
C TYR A 94 -23.94 41.25 25.89
N ASN A 95 -24.47 41.22 24.67
CA ASN A 95 -24.05 40.27 23.64
C ASN A 95 -22.59 40.49 23.24
N GLU A 96 -22.14 41.74 23.08
CA GLU A 96 -20.75 42.07 22.78
C GLU A 96 -19.80 41.69 23.91
N LEU A 97 -20.19 41.93 25.16
CA LEU A 97 -19.43 41.48 26.32
C LEU A 97 -19.36 39.94 26.39
N LEU A 98 -20.48 39.27 26.12
CA LEU A 98 -20.56 37.82 26.13
C LEU A 98 -19.71 37.21 25.01
N THR A 99 -19.76 37.76 23.79
CA THR A 99 -18.90 37.31 22.68
C THR A 99 -17.43 37.55 22.98
N SER A 100 -17.08 38.73 23.50
CA SER A 100 -15.71 39.05 23.92
C SER A 100 -15.19 38.03 24.96
N GLN A 101 -16.02 37.67 25.94
CA GLN A 101 -15.67 36.69 26.95
C GLN A 101 -15.51 35.28 26.38
N LEU A 102 -16.42 34.85 25.49
CA LEU A 102 -16.34 33.54 24.82
C LEU A 102 -15.11 33.46 23.90
N GLU A 103 -14.78 34.53 23.18
CA GLU A 103 -13.57 34.61 22.36
C GLU A 103 -12.30 34.54 23.19
N SER A 104 -12.27 35.21 24.35
CA SER A 104 -11.16 35.14 25.29
C SER A 104 -10.95 33.71 25.81
N GLN A 105 -12.03 33.04 26.23
CA GLN A 105 -11.98 31.64 26.67
C GLN A 105 -11.54 30.70 25.53
N LYS A 106 -12.08 30.89 24.33
CA LYS A 106 -11.70 30.12 23.15
C LYS A 106 -10.19 30.23 22.90
N LYS A 107 -9.65 31.45 22.84
CA LYS A 107 -8.21 31.69 22.63
C LYS A 107 -7.35 31.03 23.71
N TYR A 108 -7.78 31.08 24.98
CA TYR A 108 -7.06 30.43 26.07
C TYR A 108 -6.98 28.91 25.89
N PHE A 109 -8.11 28.25 25.60
CA PHE A 109 -8.12 26.80 25.40
C PHE A 109 -7.44 26.36 24.11
N GLU A 110 -7.53 27.15 23.03
CA GLU A 110 -6.77 26.92 21.80
C GLU A 110 -5.27 26.99 22.06
N SER A 111 -4.80 28.01 22.80
CA SER A 111 -3.39 28.11 23.17
C SER A 111 -2.93 26.96 24.06
N LEU A 112 -3.76 26.53 25.01
CA LEU A 112 -3.44 25.43 25.91
C LEU A 112 -3.38 24.09 25.17
N LEU A 113 -4.29 23.86 24.21
CA LEU A 113 -4.26 22.69 23.34
C LEU A 113 -3.04 22.70 22.44
N GLN A 114 -2.71 23.84 21.83
CA GLN A 114 -1.53 23.98 20.99
C GLN A 114 -0.24 23.71 21.78
N GLU A 115 -0.11 24.25 22.98
CA GLU A 115 1.06 24.01 23.84
C GLU A 115 1.20 22.51 24.19
N ALA A 116 0.09 21.86 24.54
CA ALA A 116 0.07 20.43 24.82
C ALA A 116 0.44 19.59 23.58
N GLU A 117 -0.08 19.96 22.40
CA GLU A 117 0.28 19.29 21.13
C GLU A 117 1.78 19.45 20.83
N GLU A 118 2.31 20.67 20.93
CA GLU A 118 3.73 20.94 20.71
C GLU A 118 4.62 20.20 21.71
N ASP A 119 4.22 20.11 22.99
CA ASP A 119 4.95 19.36 24.00
C ASP A 119 4.94 17.85 23.71
N THR A 120 3.79 17.29 23.31
CA THR A 120 3.74 15.87 22.90
C THR A 120 4.57 15.61 21.65
N GLU A 121 4.62 16.54 20.69
CA GLU A 121 5.45 16.44 19.51
C GLU A 121 6.94 16.51 19.86
N ARG A 122 7.34 17.42 20.76
CA ARG A 122 8.71 17.51 21.28
C ARG A 122 9.11 16.22 22.00
N GLU A 123 8.26 15.72 22.89
CA GLU A 123 8.51 14.47 23.62
C GLU A 123 8.64 13.28 22.67
N SER A 124 7.78 13.19 21.66
CA SER A 124 7.86 12.15 20.63
C SER A 124 9.16 12.23 19.83
N SER A 125 9.57 13.43 19.43
CA SER A 125 10.82 13.67 18.69
C SER A 125 12.04 13.29 19.52
N LEU A 126 12.06 13.67 20.80
CA LEU A 126 13.13 13.30 21.73
C LEU A 126 13.16 11.79 21.99
N ALA A 127 12.00 11.13 22.07
CA ALA A 127 11.93 9.67 22.21
C ALA A 127 12.49 8.96 20.97
N ILE A 128 12.17 9.44 19.76
CA ILE A 128 12.73 8.92 18.51
C ILE A 128 14.25 9.11 18.50
N GLU A 129 14.75 10.31 18.81
CA GLU A 129 16.18 10.60 18.80
C GLU A 129 16.94 9.72 19.81
N LYS A 130 16.42 9.57 21.03
CA LYS A 130 16.99 8.66 22.04
C LYS A 130 16.99 7.22 21.54
N ALA A 131 15.89 6.72 20.98
CA ALA A 131 15.81 5.36 20.45
C ALA A 131 16.84 5.10 19.33
N LEU A 132 17.08 6.09 18.47
CA LEU A 132 18.11 6.03 17.43
C LEU A 132 19.54 6.04 18.02
N ASN A 133 19.79 6.90 19.01
CA ASN A 133 21.09 7.02 19.69
C ASN A 133 21.43 5.78 20.54
N GLU A 134 20.43 5.17 21.19
CA GLU A 134 20.56 3.93 21.96
C GLU A 134 20.72 2.69 21.06
N ASN A 135 20.27 2.77 19.81
CA ASN A 135 20.41 1.70 18.81
C ASN A 135 21.36 2.06 17.65
N PRO A 136 22.66 2.34 17.91
CA PRO A 136 23.63 2.61 16.84
C PRO A 136 23.87 1.37 15.96
N LYS A 137 23.52 0.18 16.46
CA LYS A 137 23.51 -1.07 15.69
C LYS A 137 22.44 -1.04 14.61
N LEU A 138 21.25 -0.49 14.90
CA LEU A 138 20.15 -0.37 13.94
C LEU A 138 20.55 0.58 12.80
N LEU A 139 21.14 1.73 13.11
CA LEU A 139 21.68 2.64 12.08
C LEU A 139 22.76 1.98 11.20
N LYS A 140 23.65 1.16 11.78
CA LYS A 140 24.65 0.39 11.03
C LYS A 140 24.01 -0.69 10.15
N LEU A 141 22.93 -1.32 10.61
CA LEU A 141 22.18 -2.31 9.84
C LEU A 141 21.42 -1.63 8.69
N GLN A 142 20.77 -0.49 8.93
CA GLN A 142 20.11 0.32 7.92
C GLN A 142 21.09 0.70 6.80
N LYS A 143 22.26 1.26 7.15
CA LYS A 143 23.30 1.60 6.16
C LYS A 143 23.81 0.38 5.36
N LYS A 144 23.82 -0.81 5.96
CA LYS A 144 24.19 -2.05 5.24
C LYS A 144 23.07 -2.50 4.31
N LEU A 145 21.82 -2.36 4.74
CA LEU A 145 20.65 -2.63 3.94
C LEU A 145 20.63 -1.71 2.71
N ASP A 146 20.82 -0.41 2.90
CA ASP A 146 20.86 0.58 1.81
C ASP A 146 21.97 0.24 0.79
N LYS A 147 23.16 -0.11 1.27
CA LYS A 147 24.26 -0.58 0.40
C LYS A 147 23.91 -1.86 -0.35
N GLY A 148 23.22 -2.80 0.31
CA GLY A 148 22.77 -4.04 -0.32
C GLY A 148 21.70 -3.80 -1.39
N ILE A 149 20.79 -2.86 -1.16
CA ILE A 149 19.79 -2.43 -2.13
C ILE A 149 20.47 -1.82 -3.36
N GLU A 150 21.45 -0.94 -3.17
CA GLU A 150 22.15 -0.32 -4.29
C GLU A 150 22.97 -1.33 -5.09
N GLN A 151 23.64 -2.27 -4.43
CA GLN A 151 24.33 -3.38 -5.09
C GLN A 151 23.37 -4.26 -5.88
N LYS A 152 22.19 -4.55 -5.33
CA LYS A 152 21.16 -5.32 -6.02
C LYS A 152 20.69 -4.58 -7.27
N ARG A 153 20.36 -3.29 -7.16
CA ARG A 153 19.95 -2.45 -8.30
C ARG A 153 20.98 -2.45 -9.42
N PHE A 154 22.26 -2.31 -9.08
CA PHE A 154 23.34 -2.38 -10.05
C PHE A 154 23.45 -3.74 -10.74
N LEU A 155 23.31 -4.83 -9.98
CA LEU A 155 23.33 -6.19 -10.55
C LEU A 155 22.11 -6.44 -11.44
N ASP A 156 20.93 -5.97 -11.04
CA ASP A 156 19.70 -6.06 -11.85
C ASP A 156 19.87 -5.30 -13.17
N GLU A 157 20.45 -4.10 -13.15
CA GLU A 157 20.72 -3.31 -14.37
C GLU A 157 21.73 -4.00 -15.31
N ILE A 158 22.78 -4.60 -14.77
CA ILE A 158 23.72 -5.41 -15.57
C ILE A 158 23.01 -6.63 -16.16
N ASN A 159 22.23 -7.33 -15.34
CA ASN A 159 21.51 -8.53 -15.78
C ASN A 159 20.55 -8.20 -16.92
N ASP A 160 19.79 -7.11 -16.79
CA ASP A 160 18.90 -6.64 -17.85
C ASP A 160 19.66 -6.30 -19.14
N ASN A 161 20.82 -5.64 -19.04
CA ASN A 161 21.66 -5.36 -20.19
C ASN A 161 22.21 -6.64 -20.84
N LEU A 162 22.62 -7.62 -20.04
CA LEU A 162 23.09 -8.91 -20.54
C LEU A 162 21.97 -9.70 -21.22
N LEU A 163 20.76 -9.71 -20.66
CA LEU A 163 19.59 -10.36 -21.24
C LEU A 163 19.17 -9.69 -22.56
N ARG A 164 19.19 -8.36 -22.64
CA ARG A 164 18.95 -7.64 -23.91
C ARG A 164 20.01 -8.00 -24.94
N ASN A 165 21.29 -7.99 -24.57
CA ASN A 165 22.37 -8.37 -25.47
C ASN A 165 22.23 -9.82 -25.94
N GLN A 166 21.92 -10.74 -25.03
CA GLN A 166 21.67 -12.14 -25.35
C GLN A 166 20.54 -12.27 -26.37
N SER A 167 19.39 -11.62 -26.13
CA SER A 167 18.25 -11.63 -27.07
C SER A 167 18.62 -11.06 -28.44
N ILE A 168 19.42 -9.99 -28.51
CA ILE A 168 19.93 -9.43 -29.77
C ILE A 168 20.80 -10.46 -30.51
N TRP A 169 21.67 -11.17 -29.80
CA TRP A 169 22.53 -12.19 -30.42
C TRP A 169 21.75 -13.41 -30.86
N GLU A 170 20.78 -13.87 -30.07
CA GLU A 170 19.87 -14.96 -30.44
C GLU A 170 19.12 -14.61 -31.73
N SER A 171 18.53 -13.41 -31.80
CA SER A 171 17.86 -12.93 -33.02
C SER A 171 18.82 -12.83 -34.20
N LYS A 172 20.05 -12.31 -34.01
CA LYS A 172 21.05 -12.25 -35.09
C LYS A 172 21.45 -13.63 -35.59
N ILE A 173 21.63 -14.60 -34.69
CA ILE A 173 21.98 -15.98 -35.03
C ILE A 173 20.86 -16.59 -35.86
N GLU A 174 19.61 -16.49 -35.40
CA GLU A 174 18.44 -16.97 -36.12
C GLU A 174 18.35 -16.37 -37.54
N ASP A 175 18.52 -15.06 -37.64
CA ASP A 175 18.58 -14.32 -38.90
C ASP A 175 19.68 -14.81 -39.84
N THR A 176 20.88 -15.12 -39.31
CA THR A 176 21.99 -15.64 -40.11
C THR A 176 21.75 -17.08 -40.54
N GLU A 177 21.24 -17.93 -39.66
CA GLU A 177 20.89 -19.32 -39.97
C GLU A 177 19.80 -19.39 -41.04
N GLU A 178 18.80 -18.50 -41.00
CA GLU A 178 17.75 -18.45 -42.00
C GLU A 178 18.31 -18.05 -43.38
N ARG A 179 19.21 -17.06 -43.42
CA ARG A 179 19.89 -16.66 -44.66
C ARG A 179 20.78 -17.78 -45.21
N GLU A 180 21.50 -18.48 -44.34
CA GLU A 180 22.34 -19.62 -44.73
C GLU A 180 21.50 -20.78 -45.28
N LYS A 181 20.39 -21.14 -44.60
CA LYS A 181 19.43 -22.14 -45.08
C LYS A 181 18.89 -21.78 -46.47
N LYS A 182 18.48 -20.53 -46.68
CA LYS A 182 18.02 -20.04 -48.00
C LYS A 182 19.11 -20.17 -49.07
N LEU A 183 20.37 -19.83 -48.74
CA LEU A 183 21.49 -19.95 -49.67
C LEU A 183 21.82 -21.42 -50.00
N LEU A 184 21.80 -22.31 -49.00
CA LEU A 184 21.99 -23.74 -49.19
C LEU A 184 20.91 -24.30 -50.13
N LEU A 185 19.64 -23.99 -49.91
CA LEU A 185 18.55 -24.41 -50.81
C LEU A 185 18.74 -23.94 -52.26
N VAL A 186 19.28 -22.75 -52.47
CA VAL A 186 19.57 -22.24 -53.83
C VAL A 186 20.75 -23.00 -54.45
N LYS A 187 21.81 -23.28 -53.68
CA LYS A 187 22.96 -24.05 -54.14
C LYS A 187 22.58 -25.50 -54.44
N ASP A 188 21.79 -26.15 -53.59
CA ASP A 188 21.31 -27.52 -53.79
C ASP A 188 20.48 -27.64 -55.07
N LYS A 189 19.55 -26.71 -55.31
CA LYS A 189 18.81 -26.63 -56.58
C LYS A 189 19.72 -26.48 -57.80
N ARG A 190 20.80 -25.70 -57.68
CA ARG A 190 21.77 -25.52 -58.77
C ARG A 190 22.58 -26.79 -58.99
N ILE A 191 22.95 -27.50 -57.93
CA ILE A 191 23.63 -28.80 -58.00
C ILE A 191 22.71 -29.80 -58.69
N GLU A 192 21.45 -29.92 -58.27
CA GLU A 192 20.47 -30.81 -58.92
C GLU A 192 20.32 -30.53 -60.41
N GLU A 193 20.28 -29.25 -60.81
CA GLU A 193 20.21 -28.85 -62.22
C GLU A 193 21.49 -29.25 -62.98
N LEU A 194 22.67 -29.02 -62.39
CA LEU A 194 23.94 -29.42 -63.01
C LEU A 194 24.09 -30.94 -63.09
N GLU A 195 23.63 -31.68 -62.08
CA GLU A 195 23.59 -33.14 -62.08
C GLU A 195 22.68 -33.67 -63.18
N LYS A 196 21.49 -33.09 -63.37
CA LYS A 196 20.59 -33.45 -64.49
C LYS A 196 21.25 -33.17 -65.84
N GLN A 197 21.94 -32.04 -65.99
CA GLN A 197 22.68 -31.72 -67.21
C GLN A 197 23.78 -32.74 -67.49
N LEU A 198 24.58 -33.10 -66.48
CA LEU A 198 25.60 -34.15 -66.61
C LEU A 198 24.99 -35.52 -66.94
N GLN A 199 23.89 -35.91 -66.29
CA GLN A 199 23.17 -37.14 -66.59
C GLN A 199 22.68 -37.17 -68.04
N SER A 200 22.12 -36.06 -68.53
CA SER A 200 21.67 -35.96 -69.93
C SER A 200 22.82 -36.06 -70.93
N MET A 201 23.97 -35.43 -70.63
CA MET A 201 25.17 -35.51 -71.46
C MET A 201 25.77 -36.92 -71.46
N MET A 202 25.82 -37.58 -70.30
CA MET A 202 26.28 -38.98 -70.20
C MET A 202 25.38 -39.91 -71.01
N ALA A 203 24.05 -39.79 -70.88
CA ALA A 203 23.12 -40.58 -71.67
C ALA A 203 23.29 -40.35 -73.19
N TYR A 204 23.48 -39.10 -73.62
CA TYR A 204 23.77 -38.79 -75.02
C TYR A 204 25.07 -39.46 -75.50
N LEU A 205 26.15 -39.35 -74.73
CA LEU A 205 27.42 -39.99 -75.07
C LEU A 205 27.33 -41.52 -75.07
N GLU A 206 26.58 -42.14 -74.16
CA GLU A 206 26.33 -43.58 -74.14
C GLU A 206 25.56 -44.06 -75.36
N THR A 207 24.54 -43.29 -75.81
CA THR A 207 23.84 -43.59 -77.07
C THR A 207 24.75 -43.45 -78.28
N GLN A 208 25.55 -42.38 -78.35
CA GLN A 208 26.51 -42.16 -79.43
C GLN A 208 27.61 -43.26 -79.46
N ASN A 209 28.13 -43.66 -78.30
CA ASN A 209 29.07 -44.77 -78.19
C ASN A 209 28.41 -46.11 -78.54
N SER A 210 27.15 -46.36 -78.18
CA SER A 210 26.45 -47.59 -78.57
C SER A 210 26.23 -47.65 -80.09
N GLU A 211 25.94 -46.51 -80.73
CA GLU A 211 25.86 -46.38 -82.19
C GLU A 211 27.23 -46.56 -82.85
N GLN A 212 28.31 -46.02 -82.28
CA GLN A 212 29.69 -46.19 -82.79
C GLN A 212 30.24 -47.60 -82.56
N HIS A 213 29.99 -48.23 -81.40
CA HIS A 213 30.38 -49.61 -81.10
C HIS A 213 29.57 -50.64 -81.89
N SER A 214 28.37 -50.30 -82.40
CA SER A 214 27.67 -51.12 -83.39
C SER A 214 28.31 -51.09 -84.79
N ALA A 215 29.20 -50.13 -85.06
CA ALA A 215 29.93 -49.97 -86.32
C ALA A 215 31.39 -50.46 -86.27
N THR A 216 31.97 -50.72 -85.08
CA THR A 216 33.34 -51.22 -84.96
C THR A 216 33.43 -52.32 -83.89
N SER A 217 33.34 -53.57 -84.33
CA SER A 217 33.86 -54.73 -83.60
C SER A 217 35.38 -54.76 -83.76
N ASP A 218 36.14 -54.75 -82.66
CA ASP A 218 37.23 -55.70 -82.34
C ASP A 218 38.11 -55.20 -81.16
N GLU A 219 38.00 -55.93 -80.04
CA GLU A 219 39.04 -56.48 -79.12
C GLU A 219 40.32 -55.69 -78.68
N PRO A 220 40.96 -56.11 -77.55
CA PRO A 220 41.39 -55.27 -76.43
C PRO A 220 42.91 -55.04 -76.37
N THR A 221 43.38 -54.16 -75.46
CA THR A 221 44.64 -54.38 -74.72
C THR A 221 44.86 -53.40 -73.56
N ASP A 222 45.15 -54.00 -72.41
CA ASP A 222 46.14 -53.66 -71.38
C ASP A 222 47.15 -52.54 -71.67
N SER A 223 47.33 -51.59 -70.74
CA SER A 223 48.67 -51.11 -70.34
C SER A 223 48.62 -50.14 -69.16
N ASN A 224 49.24 -50.62 -68.08
CA ASN A 224 49.87 -49.95 -66.94
C ASN A 224 50.53 -48.57 -67.23
N SER A 225 50.31 -47.57 -66.36
CA SER A 225 51.30 -46.51 -66.08
C SER A 225 51.02 -45.79 -64.75
N GLU A 226 51.97 -45.92 -63.82
CA GLU A 226 52.14 -45.13 -62.59
C GLU A 226 52.25 -43.62 -62.87
N VAL A 227 51.78 -42.77 -61.94
CA VAL A 227 52.52 -41.57 -61.53
C VAL A 227 52.37 -41.34 -60.02
N VAL A 228 53.53 -41.33 -59.38
CA VAL A 228 53.88 -40.92 -58.02
C VAL A 228 53.79 -39.39 -57.89
N VAL A 229 53.23 -38.87 -56.79
CA VAL A 229 53.77 -37.66 -56.13
C VAL A 229 53.69 -37.82 -54.61
N ALA A 230 54.86 -37.69 -54.00
CA ALA A 230 55.11 -37.61 -52.57
C ALA A 230 55.07 -36.15 -52.09
N GLU A 231 54.76 -35.95 -50.81
CA GLU A 231 55.48 -35.10 -49.83
C GLU A 231 54.77 -35.24 -48.46
N LYS A 232 55.39 -35.86 -47.45
CA LYS A 232 56.25 -35.29 -46.40
C LYS A 232 55.61 -34.09 -45.67
N SER A 233 55.64 -33.93 -44.35
CA SER A 233 56.07 -34.68 -43.17
C SER A 233 55.99 -33.67 -42.01
N CYS A 234 55.67 -34.13 -40.79
CA CYS A 234 56.20 -33.74 -39.47
C CYS A 234 56.31 -32.23 -39.09
N GLU A 235 56.21 -31.74 -37.86
CA GLU A 235 55.83 -32.15 -36.51
C GLU A 235 56.07 -30.89 -35.64
N SER A 236 55.45 -30.89 -34.46
CA SER A 236 55.93 -30.26 -33.21
C SER A 236 55.79 -28.75 -32.98
N GLY A 237 55.45 -28.41 -31.73
CA GLY A 237 55.63 -27.06 -31.18
C GLY A 237 54.58 -26.67 -30.15
N GLY A 238 54.68 -27.18 -28.92
CA GLY A 238 53.75 -26.86 -27.83
C GLY A 238 53.96 -25.47 -27.20
N ARG A 239 52.94 -24.99 -26.48
CA ARG A 239 53.08 -24.19 -25.26
C ARG A 239 51.73 -24.03 -24.56
N GLY A 240 51.63 -24.52 -23.33
CA GLY A 240 50.46 -24.35 -22.49
C GLY A 240 50.33 -22.93 -21.93
N THR A 241 49.15 -22.60 -21.39
CA THR A 241 49.02 -21.87 -20.11
C THR A 241 47.62 -22.01 -19.51
N LYS A 242 47.61 -22.66 -18.34
CA LYS A 242 46.96 -22.29 -17.06
C LYS A 242 45.43 -22.09 -16.99
N LYS A 243 44.81 -23.09 -16.35
CA LYS A 243 43.58 -23.00 -15.53
C LYS A 243 43.71 -21.91 -14.45
N ALA A 244 42.75 -20.99 -14.37
CA ALA A 244 42.55 -20.13 -13.21
C ALA A 244 41.52 -20.77 -12.27
N LYS A 245 41.97 -21.17 -11.06
CA LYS A 245 41.10 -21.53 -9.94
C LYS A 245 40.88 -20.33 -9.04
N SER A 246 39.61 -20.04 -8.82
CA SER A 246 39.04 -19.32 -7.68
C SER A 246 39.69 -19.71 -6.34
N ARG A 247 40.02 -18.71 -5.51
CA ARG A 247 39.80 -18.79 -4.06
C ARG A 247 39.86 -17.41 -3.35
N ARG A 248 38.67 -17.02 -2.88
CA ARG A 248 38.34 -16.27 -1.65
C ARG A 248 39.51 -15.84 -0.76
N LYS A 249 39.59 -14.54 -0.49
CA LYS A 249 40.15 -14.02 0.76
C LYS A 249 39.01 -13.40 1.58
N LYS A 250 38.74 -14.04 2.73
CA LYS A 250 37.86 -13.52 3.79
C LYS A 250 38.69 -12.55 4.63
N LYS A 251 37.98 -11.59 5.21
CA LYS A 251 38.35 -10.71 6.34
C LYS A 251 39.39 -11.29 7.28
#